data_AF-A0A522E6C3-F1
#
_entry.id   AF-A0A522E6C3-F1
#
_cell.length_a   1.000
_cell.length_b   1.000
_cell.length_c   1.000
_cell.angle_alpha   90.00
_cell.angle_beta   90.00
_cell.angle_gamma   90.00
#
_symmetry.space_group_name_H-M   'P 1'
#
loop_
_entity.id
_entity.type
_entity.pdbx_description
1 polymer ?
#
loop_
_entity_poly.entity_id
_entity_poly.type
_entity_poly.pdbx_seq_one_letter_code
_entity_poly.pdbx_strand_id
1 'polypeptide(L)' 'LIEQEFVSVQVLRKAHAWQPDYYYLGDWVTFESIGLTLTVEEIYDRVDNADMNEFRQEKLLSE' A
#
# COMPACT_ATOMS: atom_id res chain seq x y z
N LEU A 1 7.30 -6.94 -1.05
CA LEU A 1 6.48 -7.90 -0.29
C LEU A 1 5.15 -7.25 0.00
N ILE A 2 4.05 -7.98 -0.15
CA ILE A 2 2.70 -7.51 0.19
C ILE A 2 2.18 -8.49 1.24
N GLU A 3 1.95 -8.01 2.46
CA GLU A 3 1.36 -8.80 3.54
C GLU A 3 -0.17 -8.79 3.44
N GLN A 4 -0.86 -9.88 3.77
CA GLN A 4 -2.34 -9.94 3.60
C GLN A 4 -3.13 -9.81 4.90
N GLU A 5 -2.53 -10.15 6.05
CA GLU A 5 -3.20 -10.06 7.36
C GLU A 5 -3.36 -8.62 7.84
N PHE A 6 -2.41 -7.74 7.50
CA PHE A 6 -2.39 -6.31 7.78
C PHE A 6 -1.83 -5.57 6.57
N VAL A 7 -2.13 -4.27 6.44
CA VAL A 7 -1.71 -3.49 5.27
C VAL A 7 -0.27 -3.02 5.44
N SER A 8 0.63 -3.61 4.65
CA SER A 8 2.02 -3.19 4.56
C SER A 8 2.61 -3.57 3.20
N VAL A 9 3.11 -2.56 2.48
CA VAL A 9 3.89 -2.77 1.26
C VAL A 9 5.35 -2.50 1.56
N GLN A 10 6.19 -3.51 1.34
CA GLN A 10 7.64 -3.36 1.40
C GLN A 10 8.22 -3.34 -0.02
N VAL A 11 8.96 -2.28 -0.35
CA VAL A 11 9.68 -2.16 -1.62
C VAL A 11 11.19 -2.19 -1.37
N LEU A 12 11.89 -3.02 -2.14
CA LEU A 12 13.35 -3.15 -2.11
C LEU A 12 13.88 -2.73 -3.48
N ARG A 13 14.71 -1.68 -3.52
CA ARG A 13 15.23 -1.11 -4.77
C ARG A 13 16.74 -1.16 -4.78
N LYS A 14 17.33 -1.50 -5.94
CA LYS A 14 18.79 -1.40 -6.13
C LYS A 14 19.32 0.02 -5.90
N ALA A 15 18.58 1.04 -6.33
CA ALA A 15 18.93 2.45 -6.13
C ALA A 15 19.01 2.83 -4.64
N HIS A 16 18.29 2.12 -3.78
CA HIS A 16 18.29 2.28 -2.33
C HIS A 16 19.09 1.18 -1.61
N ALA A 17 20.10 0.60 -2.29
CA ALA A 17 20.98 -0.45 -1.75
C ALA A 17 20.23 -1.66 -1.17
N TRP A 18 19.04 -1.97 -1.69
CA TRP A 18 18.15 -3.01 -1.16
C TRP A 18 17.74 -2.81 0.30
N GLN A 19 17.80 -1.59 0.81
CA GLN A 19 17.14 -1.25 2.07
C GLN A 19 15.62 -1.21 1.86
N PRO A 20 14.83 -1.65 2.85
CA PRO A 20 13.38 -1.70 2.73
C PRO A 20 12.75 -0.31 2.91
N ASP A 21 11.95 0.08 1.94
CA ASP A 21 10.96 1.16 2.09
C ASP A 21 9.62 0.54 2.50
N TYR A 22 8.96 1.11 3.51
CA TYR A 22 7.65 0.66 3.99
C TYR A 22 6.58 1.69 3.69
N TYR A 23 5.43 1.22 3.20
CA TYR A 23 4.27 2.03 2.88
C TYR A 23 3.01 1.42 3.49
N TYR A 24 2.09 2.28 3.93
CA TYR A 24 0.87 1.94 4.66
C TYR A 24 -0.36 2.61 4.02
N LEU A 25 -1.56 2.37 4.57
CA LEU A 25 -2.78 3.04 4.09
C LEU A 25 -2.63 4.56 4.09
N GLY A 26 -3.09 5.18 3.00
CA GLY A 26 -2.93 6.62 2.74
C GLY A 26 -1.64 7.00 1.98
N ASP A 27 -0.66 6.09 1.91
CA ASP A 27 0.58 6.35 1.17
C ASP A 27 0.45 6.09 -0.34
N TRP A 28 1.37 6.69 -1.09
CA TRP A 28 1.58 6.45 -2.51
C TRP A 28 2.89 5.70 -2.75
N VAL A 29 2.83 4.66 -3.59
CA VAL A 29 3.97 3.85 -4.00
C VAL A 29 4.25 4.08 -5.47
N THR A 30 5.45 4.58 -5.78
CA THR A 30 5.92 4.73 -7.17
C THR A 30 6.85 3.57 -7.55
N PHE A 31 6.43 2.73 -8.49
CA PHE A 31 7.21 1.67 -9.10
C PHE A 31 7.97 2.20 -10.33
N GLU A 32 9.13 2.80 -10.10
CA GLU A 32 9.92 3.52 -11.11
C GLU A 32 10.25 2.70 -12.35
N SER A 33 10.50 1.39 -12.21
CA SER A 33 10.87 0.51 -13.32
C SER A 33 9.80 0.38 -14.40
N ILE A 34 8.53 0.64 -14.04
CA ILE A 34 7.37 0.57 -14.94
C ILE A 34 6.64 1.91 -15.06
N GLY A 35 7.14 2.98 -14.42
CA GLY A 35 6.52 4.30 -14.45
C GLY A 35 5.09 4.33 -13.89
N LEU A 36 4.80 3.49 -12.89
CA LEU A 36 3.46 3.36 -12.30
C LEU A 36 3.46 3.88 -10.86
N THR A 37 2.48 4.72 -10.53
CA THR A 37 2.23 5.17 -9.16
C THR A 37 0.84 4.73 -8.75
N LEU A 38 0.73 4.06 -7.60
CA LEU A 38 -0.53 3.60 -7.01
C LEU A 38 -0.59 4.01 -5.55
N THR A 39 -1.78 4.27 -5.04
CA THR A 39 -2.03 4.28 -3.61
C THR A 39 -1.88 2.87 -3.03
N VAL A 40 -1.55 2.78 -1.74
CA VAL A 40 -1.58 1.48 -1.04
C VAL A 40 -3.01 0.89 -1.03
N GLU A 41 -4.04 1.74 -0.99
CA GLU A 41 -5.45 1.33 -1.14
C GLU A 41 -5.68 0.57 -2.45
N GLU A 42 -5.22 1.08 -3.59
CA GLU A 42 -5.37 0.42 -4.90
C GLU A 42 -4.62 -0.92 -4.97
N ILE A 43 -3.50 -1.05 -4.27
CA ILE A 43 -2.75 -2.33 -4.18
C ILE A 43 -3.57 -3.39 -3.41
N TYR A 44 -4.37 -2.97 -2.44
CA TYR A 44 -5.18 -3.82 -1.57
C TYR A 44 -6.68 -3.84 -1.93
N ASP A 45 -7.07 -3.30 -3.08
CA ASP A 45 -8.48 -3.09 -3.49
C ASP A 45 -9.37 -4.32 -3.24
N ARG A 46 -8.84 -5.53 -3.51
CA ARG A 46 -9.57 -6.81 -3.41
C ARG A 46 -9.28 -7.61 -2.14
N VAL A 47 -8.53 -7.04 -1.21
CA VAL A 47 -8.21 -7.69 0.06
C VAL A 47 -9.32 -7.37 1.07
N ASP A 48 -9.76 -8.41 1.78
CA ASP A 48 -10.72 -8.33 2.88
C ASP A 48 -9.99 -8.62 4.19
N ASN A 49 -9.52 -7.56 4.84
CA ASN A 49 -8.87 -7.60 6.15
C ASN A 49 -9.37 -6.44 7.02
N ALA A 50 -9.05 -6.49 8.32
CA ALA A 50 -9.55 -5.53 9.29
C ALA A 50 -9.18 -4.09 8.92
N ASP A 51 -7.92 -3.83 8.58
CA ASP A 51 -7.41 -2.51 8.20
C ASP A 51 -8.16 -1.92 7.00
N MET A 52 -8.33 -2.70 5.92
CA MET A 52 -9.05 -2.24 4.73
C MET A 52 -10.53 -1.99 5.02
N ASN A 53 -11.14 -2.81 5.87
CA ASN A 53 -12.53 -2.66 6.24
C ASN A 53 -12.75 -1.40 7.10
N GLU A 54 -11.88 -1.16 8.09
CA GLU A 54 -11.89 0.08 8.88
C GLU A 54 -11.68 1.31 7.99
N PHE A 55 -10.66 1.29 7.14
CA PHE A 55 -10.35 2.38 6.23
C PHE A 55 -11.50 2.71 5.27
N ARG A 56 -12.15 1.70 4.68
CA ARG A 56 -13.32 1.89 3.80
C ARG A 56 -14.50 2.50 4.56
N GLN A 57 -14.72 2.14 5.83
CA GLN A 57 -15.78 2.72 6.65
C GLN A 57 -15.51 4.18 7.00
N GLU A 58 -14.28 4.51 7.39
CA GLU A 58 -13.87 5.90 7.67
C GLU A 58 -14.03 6.79 6.44
N LYS A 59 -13.63 6.29 5.26
CA LYS A 59 -13.79 7.00 3.99
C LYS A 59 -15.26 7.29 3.69
N LEU A 60 -16.14 6.31 3.86
CA LEU A 60 -17.59 6.50 3.69
C LEU A 60 -18.20 7.52 4.67
N LEU A 61 -17.66 7.62 5.90
CA LEU A 61 -18.13 8.57 6.92
C LEU A 61 -17.61 10.00 6.72
N SER A 62 -16.59 10.19 5.87
CA SER A 62 -15.97 11.48 5.59
C SER A 62 -16.46 12.13 4.28
N GLU A 63 -17.34 11.43 3.54
CA GLU A 63 -18.07 11.91 2.36
C GLU A 63 -19.44 12.52 2.73
#